data_AF-A0A822FD21-F1
#
_entry.id   AF-A0A822FD21-F1
#
_cell.length_a   1.000
_cell.length_b   1.000
_cell.length_c   1.000
_cell.angle_alpha   90.00
_cell.angle_beta   90.00
_cell.angle_gamma   90.00
#
_symmetry.space_group_name_H-M   'P 1'
#
loop_
_entity.id
_entity.type
_entity.pdbx_description
1 polymer ?
#
loop_
_entity_poly.entity_id
_entity_poly.type
_entity_poly.pdbx_seq_one_letter_code
_entity_poly.pdbx_strand_id
1 'polypeptide(L)'
;GHGDDETDDDDQRRDAFDSFSEGKFFHKDNFTITSPNKQQEQNNNNNNNNNNNNNNNNNNNNNNMDLSPKDSTNERNEYNIQIFRHIQWIFGHLLESKLQYYVPRGFWKIFKFSGEPVNLRDQHDAVEFLNTVVDSVDEALKALNLPQICSKVLGGTFADQKICKDCPHRYSREEDFTLLSVDIRHSQNLKESLEQYVIGELLDGPNAYFCEKCNKKVDTIKRTCFKKLPPILAIQLKRFDYDWERETPIKFNDYFEFPRELNMEPYTVQGLAKAEGKLRA
;
A
#
# COMPACT_ATOMS: atom_id res chain seq x y z
N GLY A 1 -23.77 -45.77 -3.31
CA GLY A 1 -23.73 -44.86 -4.46
C GLY A 1 -25.02 -44.10 -4.50
N HIS A 2 -24.99 -42.85 -4.10
CA HIS A 2 -25.98 -41.81 -4.42
C HIS A 2 -25.13 -40.60 -4.80
N GLY A 3 -25.26 -40.16 -6.04
CA GLY A 3 -24.45 -39.13 -6.66
C GLY A 3 -24.95 -37.74 -6.33
N ASP A 4 -24.02 -36.81 -6.45
CA ASP A 4 -24.14 -35.39 -6.21
C ASP A 4 -24.90 -34.69 -7.36
N ASP A 5 -25.90 -33.89 -7.00
CA ASP A 5 -26.51 -32.84 -7.84
C ASP A 5 -26.32 -31.51 -7.07
N GLU A 6 -25.15 -30.88 -7.23
CA GLU A 6 -24.82 -29.55 -6.67
C GLU A 6 -24.42 -28.52 -7.75
N THR A 7 -24.65 -28.81 -9.03
CA THR A 7 -24.16 -27.96 -10.14
C THR A 7 -25.16 -26.93 -10.69
N ASP A 8 -26.44 -27.02 -10.34
CA ASP A 8 -27.47 -26.16 -10.97
C ASP A 8 -27.77 -24.86 -10.20
N ASP A 9 -27.33 -24.76 -8.93
CA ASP A 9 -27.60 -23.60 -8.06
C ASP A 9 -26.57 -22.46 -8.19
N ASP A 10 -25.42 -22.72 -8.82
CA ASP A 10 -24.33 -21.76 -9.01
C ASP A 10 -24.51 -20.88 -10.27
N ASP A 11 -25.16 -21.40 -11.33
CA ASP A 11 -25.36 -20.64 -12.57
C ASP A 11 -26.51 -19.63 -12.47
N GLN A 12 -27.58 -19.91 -11.71
CA GLN A 12 -28.65 -18.91 -11.44
C GLN A 12 -28.18 -17.73 -10.56
N ARG A 13 -27.05 -17.88 -9.85
CA ARG A 13 -26.47 -16.82 -8.99
C ARG A 13 -25.51 -15.89 -9.73
N ARG A 14 -25.02 -16.29 -10.90
CA ARG A 14 -24.26 -15.40 -11.81
C ARG A 14 -25.15 -14.29 -12.38
N ASP A 15 -26.38 -14.64 -12.78
CA ASP A 15 -27.33 -13.68 -13.37
C ASP A 15 -27.81 -12.62 -12.36
N ALA A 16 -27.95 -12.99 -11.08
CA ALA A 16 -28.26 -12.03 -10.03
C ALA A 16 -27.09 -11.06 -9.75
N PHE A 17 -25.85 -11.49 -9.96
CA PHE A 17 -24.65 -10.69 -9.72
C PHE A 17 -24.28 -9.79 -10.92
N ASP A 18 -24.63 -10.17 -12.15
CA ASP A 18 -24.50 -9.29 -13.32
C ASP A 18 -25.45 -8.08 -13.24
N SER A 19 -26.52 -8.16 -12.46
CA SER A 19 -27.33 -6.98 -12.10
C SER A 19 -26.68 -6.06 -11.05
N PHE A 20 -25.70 -6.57 -10.29
CA PHE A 20 -24.94 -5.85 -9.26
C PHE A 20 -23.70 -5.14 -9.84
N SER A 21 -23.13 -5.67 -10.93
CA SER A 21 -21.99 -5.07 -11.66
C SER A 21 -22.36 -3.79 -12.43
N GLU A 22 -23.65 -3.45 -12.56
CA GLU A 22 -24.15 -2.22 -13.20
C GLU A 22 -24.08 -0.94 -12.34
N GLY A 23 -23.33 -0.92 -11.23
CA GLY A 23 -22.87 0.34 -10.63
C GLY A 23 -23.92 1.21 -9.91
N LYS A 24 -25.00 0.63 -9.37
CA LYS A 24 -26.05 1.37 -8.64
C LYS A 24 -25.85 1.43 -7.12
N PHE A 25 -24.65 1.68 -6.61
CA PHE A 25 -24.46 2.05 -5.20
C PHE A 25 -23.34 3.09 -5.00
N PHE A 26 -23.33 4.13 -5.83
CA PHE A 26 -22.66 5.40 -5.50
C PHE A 26 -23.51 6.58 -5.96
N HIS A 27 -24.66 6.82 -5.32
CA HIS A 27 -25.32 8.12 -5.41
C HIS A 27 -26.01 8.52 -4.10
N LYS A 28 -25.31 9.43 -3.40
CA LYS A 28 -25.71 10.48 -2.43
C LYS A 28 -24.51 10.60 -1.47
N ASP A 29 -23.55 11.52 -1.63
CA ASP A 29 -23.65 12.89 -2.13
C ASP A 29 -22.35 13.34 -2.84
N ASN A 30 -22.53 14.17 -3.87
CA ASN A 30 -21.55 15.05 -4.54
C ASN A 30 -20.33 14.42 -5.24
N PHE A 31 -20.54 13.76 -6.38
CA PHE A 31 -19.64 13.86 -7.55
C PHE A 31 -20.44 13.53 -8.81
N THR A 32 -20.74 14.54 -9.64
CA THR A 32 -21.40 14.35 -10.94
C THR A 32 -20.33 14.35 -12.02
N ILE A 33 -20.21 13.24 -12.76
CA ILE A 33 -19.35 13.16 -13.96
C ILE A 33 -20.28 13.00 -15.16
N THR A 34 -20.34 14.03 -15.99
CA THR A 34 -20.95 13.99 -17.33
C THR A 34 -19.96 13.43 -18.35
N SER A 35 -20.35 12.41 -19.12
CA SER A 35 -19.59 11.89 -20.26
C SER A 35 -19.70 12.81 -21.49
N PRO A 36 -18.64 12.99 -22.29
CA PRO A 36 -18.77 13.51 -23.65
C PRO A 36 -18.71 12.39 -24.71
N ASN A 37 -19.81 12.31 -25.47
CA ASN A 37 -20.00 11.99 -26.89
C ASN A 37 -19.05 11.06 -27.67
N LYS A 38 -19.69 10.05 -28.27
CA LYS A 38 -19.38 9.44 -29.57
C LYS A 38 -19.41 10.49 -30.68
N GLN A 39 -18.38 10.54 -31.52
CA GLN A 39 -18.43 10.82 -32.96
C GLN A 39 -17.00 10.80 -33.55
N GLN A 40 -16.71 9.85 -34.45
CA GLN A 40 -16.26 10.18 -35.81
C GLN A 40 -16.12 8.91 -36.67
N GLU A 41 -16.81 8.97 -37.80
CA GLU A 41 -16.83 8.03 -38.91
C GLU A 41 -15.59 8.14 -39.80
N GLN A 42 -15.26 7.01 -40.42
CA GLN A 42 -14.86 6.80 -41.82
C GLN A 42 -13.88 7.78 -42.48
N ASN A 43 -12.71 7.26 -42.89
CA ASN A 43 -12.27 7.26 -44.31
C ASN A 43 -10.84 6.70 -44.45
N ASN A 44 -10.68 5.64 -45.26
CA ASN A 44 -9.83 5.64 -46.44
C ASN A 44 -9.78 4.26 -47.11
N ASN A 45 -10.48 4.16 -48.26
CA ASN A 45 -10.20 3.22 -49.33
C ASN A 45 -9.08 3.78 -50.21
N ASN A 46 -8.06 2.98 -50.56
CA ASN A 46 -7.79 2.54 -51.94
C ASN A 46 -6.35 2.02 -52.18
N ASN A 47 -6.31 0.85 -52.83
CA ASN A 47 -5.43 0.44 -53.93
C ASN A 47 -3.93 0.16 -53.70
N ASN A 48 -3.50 -1.11 -53.86
CA ASN A 48 -3.05 -1.65 -55.17
C ASN A 48 -2.47 -3.09 -55.10
N ASN A 49 -3.03 -3.96 -55.96
CA ASN A 49 -2.46 -4.96 -56.86
C ASN A 49 -1.30 -5.93 -56.48
N ASN A 50 -1.63 -7.22 -56.64
CA ASN A 50 -0.93 -8.32 -57.36
C ASN A 50 0.52 -8.69 -57.01
N ASN A 51 0.74 -9.94 -56.56
CA ASN A 51 1.27 -11.02 -57.42
C ASN A 51 1.49 -12.36 -56.68
N ASN A 52 1.30 -13.44 -57.44
CA ASN A 52 1.56 -14.84 -57.11
C ASN A 52 3.04 -15.14 -56.81
N ASN A 53 3.33 -16.08 -55.90
CA ASN A 53 3.93 -17.39 -56.21
C ASN A 53 4.50 -18.11 -54.96
N ASN A 54 4.37 -19.43 -55.01
CA ASN A 54 4.98 -20.44 -54.14
C ASN A 54 6.50 -20.24 -53.95
N ASN A 55 7.01 -20.51 -52.74
CA ASN A 55 7.98 -21.58 -52.51
C ASN A 55 8.38 -21.72 -51.04
N ASN A 56 8.58 -22.99 -50.66
CA ASN A 56 9.21 -23.46 -49.43
C ASN A 56 10.48 -22.69 -49.09
N ASN A 57 10.66 -22.37 -47.81
CA ASN A 57 11.96 -22.45 -47.16
C ASN A 57 11.79 -22.63 -45.64
N ASN A 58 12.26 -23.78 -45.17
CA ASN A 58 12.65 -24.00 -43.79
C ASN A 58 13.65 -22.91 -43.38
N ASN A 59 13.34 -22.15 -42.35
CA ASN A 59 14.34 -21.46 -41.55
C ASN A 59 13.94 -21.54 -40.08
N ASN A 60 14.73 -22.32 -39.35
CA ASN A 60 14.85 -22.24 -37.91
C ASN A 60 15.13 -20.79 -37.52
N ASN A 61 14.19 -20.15 -36.83
CA ASN A 61 14.46 -18.94 -36.08
C ASN A 61 13.96 -19.15 -34.66
N ASN A 62 14.93 -19.17 -33.74
CA ASN A 62 14.74 -19.03 -32.31
C ASN A 62 13.97 -17.72 -32.06
N ASN A 63 12.69 -17.82 -31.75
CA ASN A 63 11.94 -16.71 -31.18
C ASN A 63 12.22 -16.67 -29.68
N ASN A 64 13.36 -16.06 -29.31
CA ASN A 64 13.42 -15.38 -28.02
C ASN A 64 12.44 -14.20 -28.12
N MET A 65 11.24 -14.37 -27.55
CA MET A 65 10.35 -13.25 -27.31
C MET A 65 11.05 -12.31 -26.34
N ASP A 66 11.50 -11.19 -26.89
CA ASP A 66 11.87 -10.01 -26.12
C ASP A 66 10.56 -9.47 -25.50
N LEU A 67 10.32 -9.83 -24.23
CA LEU A 67 9.16 -9.38 -23.47
C LEU A 67 9.23 -7.85 -23.35
N SER A 68 8.32 -7.17 -24.05
CA SER A 68 8.24 -5.72 -24.02
C SER A 68 7.80 -5.24 -22.62
N PRO A 69 8.25 -4.06 -22.14
CA PRO A 69 7.83 -3.51 -20.84
C PRO A 69 6.32 -3.25 -20.70
N LYS A 70 5.57 -3.29 -21.81
CA LYS A 70 4.11 -3.05 -21.83
C LYS A 70 3.32 -4.27 -21.39
N ASP A 71 3.80 -5.48 -21.66
CA ASP A 71 3.09 -6.73 -21.29
C ASP A 71 3.15 -6.95 -19.77
N SER A 72 4.31 -6.73 -19.15
CA SER A 72 4.49 -6.89 -17.69
C SER A 72 3.66 -5.89 -16.88
N THR A 73 3.52 -4.66 -17.36
CA THR A 73 2.70 -3.63 -16.70
C THR A 73 1.22 -4.00 -16.76
N ASN A 74 0.76 -4.57 -17.88
CA ASN A 74 -0.63 -4.97 -18.05
C ASN A 74 -0.99 -6.17 -17.15
N GLU A 75 -0.12 -7.18 -17.07
CA GLU A 75 -0.27 -8.33 -16.17
C GLU A 75 -0.33 -7.91 -14.70
N ARG A 76 0.53 -6.96 -14.29
CA ARG A 76 0.53 -6.44 -12.91
C ARG A 76 -0.76 -5.71 -12.57
N ASN A 77 -1.26 -4.89 -13.50
CA ASN A 77 -2.54 -4.19 -13.31
C ASN A 77 -3.70 -5.17 -13.23
N GLU A 78 -3.73 -6.19 -14.09
CA GLU A 78 -4.76 -7.22 -14.07
C GLU A 78 -4.76 -7.98 -12.74
N TYR A 79 -3.58 -8.38 -12.23
CA TYR A 79 -3.44 -9.00 -10.91
C TYR A 79 -4.05 -8.12 -9.80
N ASN A 80 -3.68 -6.85 -9.75
CA ASN A 80 -4.17 -5.92 -8.73
C ASN A 80 -5.71 -5.76 -8.81
N ILE A 81 -6.26 -5.63 -10.02
CA ILE A 81 -7.72 -5.53 -10.24
C ILE A 81 -8.42 -6.81 -9.77
N GLN A 82 -7.86 -7.99 -10.01
CA GLN A 82 -8.42 -9.24 -9.50
C GLN A 82 -8.43 -9.26 -7.96
N ILE A 83 -7.32 -8.87 -7.31
CA ILE A 83 -7.25 -8.77 -5.85
C ILE A 83 -8.34 -7.84 -5.31
N PHE A 84 -8.48 -6.65 -5.90
CA PHE A 84 -9.51 -5.69 -5.53
C PHE A 84 -10.93 -6.27 -5.66
N ARG A 85 -11.23 -6.96 -6.76
CA ARG A 85 -12.54 -7.62 -6.96
C ARG A 85 -12.83 -8.68 -5.89
N HIS A 86 -11.86 -9.50 -5.54
CA HIS A 86 -12.06 -10.52 -4.51
C HIS A 86 -12.24 -9.92 -3.11
N ILE A 87 -11.59 -8.78 -2.81
CA ILE A 87 -11.84 -8.03 -1.57
C ILE A 87 -13.27 -7.49 -1.55
N GLN A 88 -13.76 -6.95 -2.68
CA GLN A 88 -15.16 -6.52 -2.79
C GLN A 88 -16.14 -7.68 -2.55
N TRP A 89 -15.86 -8.89 -3.06
CA TRP A 89 -16.67 -10.08 -2.78
C TRP A 89 -16.67 -10.46 -1.31
N ILE A 90 -15.50 -10.42 -0.66
CA ILE A 90 -15.40 -10.66 0.79
C ILE A 90 -16.27 -9.65 1.54
N PHE A 91 -16.14 -8.35 1.25
CA PHE A 91 -16.94 -7.32 1.90
C PHE A 91 -18.45 -7.46 1.64
N GLY A 92 -18.85 -7.81 0.41
CA GLY A 92 -20.25 -8.08 0.09
C GLY A 92 -20.83 -9.25 0.89
N HIS A 93 -20.07 -10.33 1.06
CA HIS A 93 -20.50 -11.47 1.88
C HIS A 93 -20.53 -11.12 3.37
N LEU A 94 -19.58 -10.35 3.88
CA LEU A 94 -19.58 -9.91 5.27
C LEU A 94 -20.77 -8.98 5.59
N LEU A 95 -21.25 -8.22 4.60
CA LEU A 95 -22.37 -7.31 4.78
C LEU A 95 -23.73 -8.03 4.68
N GLU A 96 -23.89 -8.94 3.72
CA GLU A 96 -25.21 -9.47 3.33
C GLU A 96 -25.43 -10.94 3.73
N SER A 97 -24.36 -11.72 3.94
CA SER A 97 -24.51 -13.16 4.20
C SER A 97 -25.17 -13.41 5.56
N LYS A 98 -26.13 -14.33 5.58
CA LYS A 98 -26.75 -14.85 6.81
C LYS A 98 -25.98 -16.04 7.40
N LEU A 99 -24.93 -16.51 6.72
CA LEU A 99 -24.12 -17.62 7.18
C LEU A 99 -23.19 -17.18 8.31
N GLN A 100 -22.77 -18.14 9.13
CA GLN A 100 -21.83 -17.88 10.23
C GLN A 100 -20.44 -17.45 9.73
N TYR A 101 -20.03 -17.88 8.54
CA TYR A 101 -18.74 -17.55 7.95
C TYR A 101 -18.80 -17.56 6.42
N TYR A 102 -17.76 -16.98 5.80
CA TYR A 102 -17.52 -17.02 4.36
C TYR A 102 -16.18 -17.70 4.07
N VAL A 103 -16.10 -18.48 2.98
CA VAL A 103 -14.87 -19.15 2.55
C VAL A 103 -14.34 -18.44 1.28
N PRO A 104 -13.34 -17.57 1.40
CA PRO A 104 -12.86 -16.75 0.27
C PRO A 104 -11.90 -17.53 -0.65
N ARG A 105 -12.34 -18.69 -1.18
CA ARG A 105 -11.52 -19.59 -2.02
C ARG A 105 -10.90 -18.89 -3.22
N GLY A 106 -11.62 -17.93 -3.81
CA GLY A 106 -11.14 -17.14 -4.94
C GLY A 106 -9.92 -16.30 -4.56
N PHE A 107 -10.00 -15.58 -3.44
CA PHE A 107 -8.89 -14.76 -2.93
C PHE A 107 -7.65 -15.62 -2.64
N TRP A 108 -7.83 -16.76 -1.97
CA TRP A 108 -6.73 -17.68 -1.65
C TRP A 108 -5.96 -18.19 -2.87
N LYS A 109 -6.65 -18.43 -3.99
CA LYS A 109 -6.03 -18.93 -5.22
C LYS A 109 -5.19 -17.87 -5.92
N ILE A 110 -5.58 -16.60 -5.84
CA ILE A 110 -4.93 -15.53 -6.59
C ILE A 110 -3.89 -14.76 -5.77
N PHE A 111 -4.06 -14.68 -4.45
CA PHE A 111 -3.21 -13.87 -3.59
C PHE A 111 -1.78 -14.42 -3.58
N LYS A 112 -0.80 -13.52 -3.67
CA LYS A 112 0.63 -13.82 -3.75
C LYS A 112 1.42 -12.96 -2.78
N PHE A 113 2.41 -13.56 -2.12
CA PHE A 113 3.42 -12.83 -1.36
C PHE A 113 4.68 -12.68 -2.21
N SER A 114 5.17 -11.44 -2.38
CA SER A 114 6.38 -11.16 -3.18
C SER A 114 6.40 -11.78 -4.59
N GLY A 115 5.22 -11.98 -5.20
CA GLY A 115 5.07 -12.59 -6.52
C GLY A 115 4.88 -14.12 -6.51
N GLU A 116 5.08 -14.77 -5.37
CA GLU A 116 4.95 -16.22 -5.20
C GLU A 116 3.55 -16.62 -4.69
N PRO A 117 2.99 -17.75 -5.16
CA PRO A 117 1.76 -18.29 -4.61
C PRO A 117 1.86 -18.59 -3.11
N VAL A 118 0.79 -18.31 -2.37
CA VAL A 118 0.77 -18.53 -0.93
C VAL A 118 0.39 -19.97 -0.60
N ASN A 119 1.21 -20.65 0.20
CA ASN A 119 0.82 -21.90 0.83
C ASN A 119 -0.06 -21.60 2.05
N LEU A 120 -1.34 -21.96 1.97
CA LEU A 120 -2.34 -21.65 3.00
C LEU A 120 -2.10 -22.33 4.36
N ARG A 121 -1.11 -23.22 4.45
CA ARG A 121 -0.70 -23.88 5.71
C ARG A 121 0.40 -23.10 6.44
N ASP A 122 1.05 -22.17 5.76
CA ASP A 122 2.17 -21.41 6.32
C ASP A 122 1.65 -20.17 7.06
N GLN A 123 2.30 -19.85 8.17
CA GLN A 123 2.01 -18.62 8.91
C GLN A 123 2.79 -17.45 8.31
N HIS A 124 2.11 -16.32 8.15
CA HIS A 124 2.69 -15.09 7.61
C HIS A 124 2.47 -13.92 8.57
N ASP A 125 3.29 -12.87 8.43
CA ASP A 125 3.09 -11.62 9.15
C ASP A 125 1.82 -10.92 8.66
N ALA A 126 0.91 -10.60 9.59
CA ALA A 126 -0.31 -9.87 9.29
C ALA A 126 -0.04 -8.45 8.74
N VAL A 127 1.10 -7.85 9.11
CA VAL A 127 1.51 -6.55 8.59
C VAL A 127 1.96 -6.63 7.13
N GLU A 128 2.71 -7.68 6.78
CA GLU A 128 3.09 -7.95 5.39
C GLU A 128 1.83 -8.17 4.53
N PHE A 129 0.89 -8.96 5.04
CA PHE A 129 -0.42 -9.15 4.39
C PHE A 129 -1.17 -7.83 4.20
N LEU A 130 -1.28 -7.01 5.24
CA LEU A 130 -1.97 -5.72 5.20
C LEU A 130 -1.36 -4.78 4.15
N ASN A 131 -0.04 -4.61 4.16
CA ASN A 131 0.65 -3.73 3.20
C ASN A 131 0.45 -4.23 1.77
N THR A 132 0.59 -5.53 1.54
CA THR A 132 0.40 -6.13 0.21
C THR A 132 -1.01 -5.89 -0.31
N VAL A 133 -2.02 -6.06 0.55
CA VAL A 133 -3.43 -5.83 0.20
C VAL A 133 -3.69 -4.35 -0.09
N VAL A 134 -3.23 -3.45 0.78
CA VAL A 134 -3.40 -2.00 0.63
C VAL A 134 -2.78 -1.51 -0.68
N ASP A 135 -1.56 -1.94 -0.97
CA ASP A 135 -0.84 -1.56 -2.19
C ASP A 135 -1.55 -2.10 -3.44
N SER A 136 -1.99 -3.36 -3.42
CA SER A 136 -2.73 -3.95 -4.54
C SER A 136 -4.07 -3.26 -4.79
N VAL A 137 -4.79 -2.86 -3.73
CA VAL A 137 -6.05 -2.12 -3.88
C VAL A 137 -5.81 -0.74 -4.48
N ASP A 138 -4.82 0.01 -3.99
CA ASP A 138 -4.54 1.35 -4.51
C ASP A 138 -4.00 1.31 -5.95
N GLU A 139 -3.15 0.34 -6.31
CA GLU A 139 -2.69 0.19 -7.69
C GLU A 139 -3.83 -0.28 -8.62
N ALA A 140 -4.78 -1.10 -8.13
CA ALA A 140 -5.99 -1.44 -8.89
C ALA A 140 -6.84 -0.20 -9.17
N LEU A 141 -7.11 0.61 -8.14
CA LEU A 141 -7.88 1.83 -8.27
C LEU A 141 -7.21 2.80 -9.23
N LYS A 142 -5.89 2.96 -9.13
CA LYS A 142 -5.09 3.78 -10.05
C LYS A 142 -5.19 3.30 -11.50
N ALA A 143 -5.08 1.98 -11.75
CA ALA A 143 -5.24 1.40 -13.09
C ALA A 143 -6.65 1.65 -13.67
N LEU A 144 -7.67 1.73 -12.81
CA LEU A 144 -9.04 2.07 -13.16
C LEU A 144 -9.29 3.59 -13.26
N ASN A 145 -8.25 4.43 -13.13
CA ASN A 145 -8.35 5.89 -13.05
C ASN A 145 -9.25 6.40 -11.91
N LEU A 146 -9.33 5.64 -10.82
CA LEU A 146 -10.04 5.98 -9.61
C LEU A 146 -9.08 6.50 -8.54
N PRO A 147 -9.56 7.28 -7.56
CA PRO A 147 -8.71 7.75 -6.49
C PRO A 147 -8.26 6.59 -5.58
N GLN A 148 -6.99 6.58 -5.21
CA GLN A 148 -6.37 5.63 -4.26
C GLN A 148 -6.95 5.84 -2.85
N ILE A 149 -7.89 4.97 -2.44
CA ILE A 149 -8.65 5.14 -1.21
C ILE A 149 -7.79 4.81 0.02
N CYS A 150 -6.95 3.77 -0.04
CA CYS A 150 -6.17 3.34 1.11
C CYS A 150 -5.13 4.41 1.47
N SER A 151 -4.41 4.96 0.49
CA SER A 151 -3.48 6.08 0.67
C SER A 151 -4.17 7.35 1.19
N LYS A 152 -5.44 7.59 0.84
CA LYS A 152 -6.18 8.74 1.38
C LYS A 152 -6.60 8.55 2.84
N VAL A 153 -6.92 7.32 3.24
CA VAL A 153 -7.50 7.01 4.55
C VAL A 153 -6.43 6.63 5.58
N LEU A 154 -5.40 5.88 5.16
CA LEU A 154 -4.30 5.37 6.00
C LEU A 154 -2.99 6.15 5.78
N GLY A 155 -2.86 6.86 4.65
CA GLY A 155 -1.61 7.52 4.27
C GLY A 155 -1.34 8.82 5.05
N GLY A 156 -0.27 8.80 5.82
CA GLY A 156 0.35 9.96 6.45
C GLY A 156 1.74 10.25 5.86
N THR A 157 2.35 11.32 6.36
CA THR A 157 3.69 11.73 5.92
C THR A 157 4.50 12.19 7.12
N PHE A 158 5.72 11.67 7.25
CA PHE A 158 6.75 12.15 8.17
C PHE A 158 7.52 13.32 7.58
N ALA A 159 8.10 14.15 8.44
CA ALA A 159 9.18 15.06 8.12
C ALA A 159 10.45 14.61 8.87
N ASP A 160 11.41 14.03 8.14
CA ASP A 160 12.78 13.79 8.63
C ASP A 160 13.52 15.12 8.57
N GLN A 161 13.75 15.70 9.74
CA GLN A 161 14.35 17.01 9.91
C GLN A 161 15.78 16.90 10.41
N LYS A 162 16.67 17.65 9.76
CA LYS A 162 18.05 17.85 10.20
C LYS A 162 18.25 19.32 10.53
N ILE A 163 18.46 19.62 11.80
CA ILE A 163 18.61 20.98 12.34
C ILE A 163 20.07 21.16 12.76
N CYS A 164 20.84 21.88 11.96
CA CYS A 164 22.23 22.17 12.30
C CYS A 164 22.29 23.14 13.49
N LYS A 165 23.21 22.90 14.44
CA LYS A 165 23.38 23.75 15.63
C LYS A 165 24.29 24.95 15.36
N ASP A 166 25.40 24.75 14.64
CA ASP A 166 26.42 25.79 14.42
C ASP A 166 26.29 26.51 13.07
N CYS A 167 25.15 26.36 12.40
CA CYS A 167 24.82 27.11 11.20
C CYS A 167 23.30 27.25 11.04
N PRO A 168 22.80 28.25 10.28
CA PRO A 168 21.37 28.50 10.15
C PRO A 168 20.64 27.51 9.22
N HIS A 169 21.33 26.48 8.72
CA HIS A 169 20.76 25.57 7.75
C HIS A 169 19.88 24.52 8.41
N ARG A 170 18.71 24.29 7.80
CA ARG A 170 17.79 23.23 8.16
C ARG A 170 17.37 22.49 6.91
N TYR A 171 17.33 21.17 7.01
CA TYR A 171 16.91 20.28 5.95
C TYR A 171 15.69 19.50 6.43
N SER A 172 14.77 19.23 5.52
CA SER A 172 13.59 18.42 5.79
C SER A 172 13.32 17.56 4.57
N ARG A 173 13.11 16.27 4.78
CA ARG A 173 12.64 15.32 3.77
C ARG A 173 11.29 14.77 4.20
N GLU A 174 10.39 14.64 3.24
CA GLU A 174 9.10 13.99 3.46
C GLU A 174 9.18 12.52 3.11
N GLU A 175 8.62 11.69 3.97
CA GLU A 175 8.56 10.25 3.81
C GLU A 175 7.14 9.78 4.13
N ASP A 176 6.47 9.17 3.15
CA ASP A 176 5.10 8.69 3.31
C ASP A 176 5.05 7.39 4.11
N PHE A 177 3.94 7.19 4.82
CA PHE A 177 3.67 5.95 5.55
C PHE A 177 2.18 5.59 5.50
N THR A 178 1.87 4.30 5.51
CA THR A 178 0.51 3.75 5.68
C THR A 178 0.32 3.10 7.05
N LEU A 179 1.43 2.70 7.67
CA LEU A 179 1.50 2.02 8.95
C LEU A 179 2.63 2.62 9.79
N LEU A 180 2.35 2.95 11.04
CA LEU A 180 3.33 3.45 11.99
C LEU A 180 3.89 2.30 12.82
N SER A 181 5.17 1.98 12.67
CA SER A 181 5.80 0.88 13.41
C SER A 181 6.60 1.38 14.61
N VAL A 182 6.07 1.18 15.82
CA VAL A 182 6.69 1.64 17.07
C VAL A 182 7.56 0.55 17.73
N ASP A 183 8.73 0.94 18.25
CA ASP A 183 9.56 0.07 19.09
C ASP A 183 8.93 -0.08 20.48
N ILE A 184 9.00 -1.29 21.03
CA ILE A 184 8.45 -1.64 22.35
C ILE A 184 9.53 -2.07 23.36
N ARG A 185 10.79 -2.30 22.92
CA ARG A 185 11.84 -2.86 23.79
C ARG A 185 12.33 -1.88 24.84
N HIS A 186 12.22 -0.58 24.54
CA HIS A 186 12.72 0.51 25.37
C HIS A 186 11.62 1.47 25.81
N SER A 187 10.35 1.05 25.73
CA SER A 187 9.19 1.89 26.03
C SER A 187 8.09 1.05 26.66
N GLN A 188 7.51 1.53 27.75
CA GLN A 188 6.46 0.82 28.48
C GLN A 188 5.06 1.16 27.95
N ASN A 189 4.95 2.23 27.18
CA ASN A 189 3.68 2.71 26.64
C ASN A 189 3.84 3.39 25.28
N LEU A 190 2.71 3.53 24.57
CA LEU A 190 2.67 4.14 23.24
C LEU A 190 3.19 5.59 23.22
N LYS A 191 2.98 6.37 24.28
CA LYS A 191 3.42 7.78 24.31
C LYS A 191 4.94 7.88 24.34
N GLU A 192 5.61 7.04 25.13
CA GLU A 192 7.07 6.95 25.17
C GLU A 192 7.64 6.56 23.81
N SER A 193 7.07 5.55 23.15
CA SER A 193 7.53 5.14 21.81
C SER A 193 7.34 6.24 20.76
N LEU A 194 6.24 6.99 20.84
CA LEU A 194 5.99 8.14 19.95
C LEU A 194 6.94 9.30 20.23
N GLU A 195 7.31 9.51 21.50
CA GLU A 195 8.25 10.55 21.89
C GLU A 195 9.66 10.29 21.29
N GLN A 196 10.06 9.01 21.17
CA GLN A 196 11.33 8.65 20.52
C GLN A 196 11.42 9.10 19.07
N TYR A 197 10.30 9.23 18.35
CA TYR A 197 10.33 9.80 16.99
C TYR A 197 10.81 11.26 17.02
N VAL A 198 10.32 12.05 17.99
CA VAL A 198 10.46 13.51 17.99
C VAL A 198 11.61 14.06 18.83
N ILE A 199 12.07 13.33 19.86
CA ILE A 199 13.28 13.70 20.64
C ILE A 199 14.47 13.87 19.69
N GLY A 200 14.59 12.97 18.72
CA GLY A 200 15.67 12.98 17.75
C GLY A 200 17.01 12.53 18.32
N GLU A 201 17.95 12.33 17.41
CA GLU A 201 19.32 11.92 17.68
C GLU A 201 20.26 13.12 17.45
N LEU A 202 21.25 13.28 18.33
CA LEU A 202 22.33 14.23 18.10
C LEU A 202 23.40 13.55 17.23
N LEU A 203 23.60 14.10 16.03
CA LEU A 203 24.71 13.74 15.15
C LEU A 203 25.89 14.67 15.45
N ASP A 204 26.91 14.19 16.16
CA ASP A 204 28.08 14.96 16.59
C ASP A 204 29.42 14.25 16.31
N GLY A 205 30.52 14.99 16.49
CA GLY A 205 31.88 14.47 16.38
C GLY A 205 32.15 13.79 15.02
N PRO A 206 32.67 12.56 14.99
CA PRO A 206 32.87 11.81 13.74
C PRO A 206 31.57 11.57 12.94
N ASN A 207 30.44 11.46 13.64
CA ASN A 207 29.11 11.21 13.07
C ASN A 207 28.34 12.49 12.73
N ALA A 208 28.95 13.67 12.95
CA ALA A 208 28.35 14.96 12.62
C ALA A 208 27.92 15.04 11.15
N TYR A 209 26.77 15.65 10.91
CA TYR A 209 26.17 15.77 9.59
C TYR A 209 27.00 16.70 8.71
N PHE A 210 27.26 16.29 7.46
CA PHE A 210 27.93 17.14 6.48
C PHE A 210 26.94 18.14 5.87
N CYS A 211 27.06 19.40 6.25
CA CYS A 211 26.25 20.47 5.69
C CYS A 211 26.81 20.90 4.34
N GLU A 212 26.13 20.54 3.25
CA GLU A 212 26.55 20.85 1.87
C GLU A 212 26.72 22.35 1.61
N LYS A 213 25.87 23.18 2.22
CA LYS A 213 25.93 24.65 2.06
C LYS A 213 27.12 25.27 2.77
N CYS A 214 27.54 24.71 3.90
CA CYS A 214 28.73 25.15 4.63
C CYS A 214 30.00 24.41 4.23
N ASN A 215 29.87 23.33 3.44
CA ASN A 215 30.95 22.43 3.04
C ASN A 215 31.78 21.90 4.23
N LYS A 216 31.12 21.59 5.36
CA LYS A 216 31.77 21.08 6.59
C LYS A 216 30.83 20.20 7.42
N LYS A 217 31.39 19.38 8.31
CA LYS A 217 30.63 18.67 9.35
C LYS A 217 30.14 19.64 10.42
N VAL A 218 28.88 19.49 10.84
CA VAL A 218 28.21 20.35 11.81
C VAL A 218 27.35 19.48 12.72
N ASP A 219 27.41 19.73 14.02
CA ASP A 219 26.55 19.07 14.99
C ASP A 219 25.09 19.34 14.65
N THR A 220 24.29 18.29 14.54
CA THR A 220 22.96 18.35 13.94
C THR A 220 21.98 17.48 14.72
N ILE A 221 20.82 18.03 15.05
CA ILE A 221 19.72 17.24 15.59
C ILE A 221 18.96 16.64 14.42
N LYS A 222 18.92 15.31 14.34
CA LYS A 222 18.09 14.57 13.38
C LYS A 222 16.85 14.06 14.09
N ARG A 223 15.65 14.41 13.64
CA ARG A 223 14.40 13.92 14.24
C ARG A 223 13.34 13.63 13.19
N THR A 224 12.41 12.74 13.51
CA THR A 224 11.28 12.42 12.64
C THR A 224 10.00 12.90 13.30
N CYS A 225 9.22 13.72 12.60
CA CYS A 225 7.97 14.26 13.16
C CYS A 225 6.82 14.10 12.16
N PHE A 226 5.59 14.07 12.66
CA PHE A 226 4.42 13.86 11.81
C PHE A 226 4.09 15.17 11.07
N LYS A 227 4.19 15.17 9.74
CA LYS A 227 3.79 16.31 8.90
C LYS A 227 2.30 16.25 8.59
N LYS A 228 1.81 15.09 8.17
CA LYS A 228 0.40 14.82 7.85
C LYS A 228 -0.04 13.56 8.59
N LEU A 229 -1.12 13.67 9.35
CA LEU A 229 -1.76 12.53 10.00
C LEU A 229 -2.87 11.98 9.10
N PRO A 230 -3.01 10.65 9.00
CA PRO A 230 -4.13 10.03 8.29
C PRO A 230 -5.42 10.08 9.11
N PRO A 231 -6.60 10.03 8.47
CA PRO A 231 -7.87 9.82 9.16
C PRO A 231 -7.91 8.55 10.01
N ILE A 232 -7.28 7.47 9.54
CA ILE A 232 -7.12 6.22 10.27
C ILE A 232 -5.61 5.97 10.44
N LEU A 233 -5.14 5.99 11.67
CA LEU A 233 -3.74 5.69 12.00
C LEU A 233 -3.60 4.23 12.39
N ALA A 234 -3.03 3.41 11.50
CA ALA A 234 -2.64 2.05 11.82
C ALA A 234 -1.28 2.06 12.54
N ILE A 235 -1.19 1.37 13.69
CA ILE A 235 0.04 1.30 14.50
C ILE A 235 0.44 -0.16 14.70
N GLN A 236 1.64 -0.51 14.25
CA GLN A 236 2.28 -1.80 14.50
C GLN A 236 3.17 -1.69 15.74
N LEU A 237 2.93 -2.56 16.72
CA LEU A 237 3.88 -2.80 17.81
C LEU A 237 4.94 -3.79 17.30
N LYS A 238 6.22 -3.38 17.25
CA LYS A 238 7.33 -4.23 16.79
C LYS A 238 7.68 -5.32 17.81
N ARG A 239 6.80 -6.32 17.94
CA ARG A 239 6.94 -7.44 18.89
C ARG A 239 7.79 -8.59 18.37
N PHE A 240 8.16 -8.58 17.09
CA PHE A 240 8.93 -9.65 16.47
C PHE A 240 10.26 -9.08 15.98
N ASP A 241 11.33 -9.83 16.21
CA ASP A 241 12.68 -9.53 15.75
C ASP A 241 13.44 -10.86 15.56
N TYR A 242 14.66 -10.81 15.07
CA TYR A 242 15.49 -11.99 14.83
C TYR A 242 16.69 -12.02 15.77
N ASP A 243 16.81 -13.09 16.54
CA ASP A 243 18.00 -13.33 17.36
C ASP A 243 19.08 -13.96 16.48
N TRP A 244 20.07 -13.15 16.10
CA TRP A 244 21.20 -13.58 15.26
C TRP A 244 22.15 -14.54 15.96
N GLU A 245 22.22 -14.55 17.30
CA GLU A 245 23.07 -15.49 18.03
C GLU A 245 22.43 -16.88 18.07
N ARG A 246 21.09 -16.93 18.18
CA ARG A 246 20.32 -18.18 18.25
C ARG A 246 19.79 -18.65 16.90
N GLU A 247 19.89 -17.82 15.86
CA GLU A 247 19.31 -18.04 14.53
C GLU A 247 17.81 -18.37 14.59
N THR A 248 17.06 -17.67 15.46
CA THR A 248 15.63 -17.92 15.64
C THR A 248 14.83 -16.61 15.73
N PRO A 249 13.58 -16.61 15.24
CA PRO A 249 12.67 -15.49 15.47
C PRO A 249 12.30 -15.42 16.94
N ILE A 250 12.33 -14.20 17.50
CA ILE A 250 11.96 -13.94 18.89
C ILE A 250 10.71 -13.07 18.96
N LYS A 251 9.92 -13.30 20.01
CA LYS A 251 8.73 -12.51 20.32
C LYS A 251 8.88 -11.81 21.66
N PHE A 252 8.80 -10.50 21.64
CA PHE A 252 8.75 -9.64 22.82
C PHE A 252 7.33 -9.62 23.39
N ASN A 253 7.16 -10.25 24.55
CA ASN A 253 5.89 -10.32 25.27
C ASN A 253 5.82 -9.32 26.43
N ASP A 254 6.72 -8.34 26.45
CA ASP A 254 6.79 -7.28 27.44
C ASP A 254 5.46 -6.51 27.51
N TYR A 255 5.16 -6.08 28.74
CA TYR A 255 4.00 -5.24 29.01
C TYR A 255 4.13 -3.94 28.22
N PHE A 256 3.06 -3.59 27.50
CA PHE A 256 3.00 -2.37 26.72
C PHE A 256 1.57 -1.85 26.73
N GLU A 257 1.36 -0.67 27.28
CA GLU A 257 0.04 -0.05 27.33
C GLU A 257 -0.16 0.97 26.20
N PHE A 258 -1.40 1.11 25.75
CA PHE A 258 -1.82 2.12 24.79
C PHE A 258 -3.16 2.73 25.25
N PRO A 259 -3.31 4.06 25.19
CA PRO A 259 -4.52 4.71 25.66
C PRO A 259 -5.67 4.52 24.68
N ARG A 260 -6.90 4.64 25.18
CA ARG A 260 -8.11 4.69 24.33
C ARG A 260 -8.21 5.98 23.53
N GLU A 261 -7.71 7.08 24.10
CA GLU A 261 -7.64 8.39 23.46
C GLU A 261 -6.18 8.82 23.35
N LEU A 262 -5.76 9.16 22.13
CA LEU A 262 -4.38 9.52 21.82
C LEU A 262 -4.34 10.91 21.18
N ASN A 263 -3.71 11.86 21.88
CA ASN A 263 -3.41 13.16 21.29
C ASN A 263 -2.10 13.09 20.50
N MET A 264 -2.17 13.25 19.18
CA MET A 264 -1.01 13.23 18.30
C MET A 264 -0.34 14.61 18.13
N GLU A 265 -0.97 15.71 18.57
CA GLU A 265 -0.43 17.07 18.38
C GLU A 265 1.04 17.20 18.82
N PRO A 266 1.49 16.69 20.00
CA PRO A 266 2.88 16.83 20.46
C PRO A 266 3.91 16.27 19.49
N TYR A 267 3.53 15.27 18.69
CA TYR A 267 4.44 14.58 17.78
C TYR A 267 4.46 15.21 16.37
N THR A 268 3.62 16.20 16.11
CA THR A 268 3.50 16.85 14.80
C THR A 268 4.49 18.00 14.60
N VAL A 269 4.81 18.30 13.34
CA VAL A 269 5.64 19.47 12.98
C VAL A 269 5.10 20.76 13.60
N GLN A 270 3.77 20.94 13.58
CA GLN A 270 3.11 22.12 14.13
C GLN A 270 3.16 22.14 15.67
N GLY A 271 2.88 21.01 16.33
CA GLY A 271 2.94 20.90 17.79
C GLY A 271 4.34 21.18 18.33
N LEU A 272 5.37 20.61 17.70
CA LEU A 272 6.77 20.87 18.04
C LEU A 272 7.14 22.35 17.86
N ALA A 273 6.75 22.97 16.75
CA ALA A 273 7.01 24.39 16.52
C ALA A 273 6.34 25.29 17.58
N LYS A 274 5.12 24.96 18.01
CA LYS A 274 4.43 25.66 19.10
C LYS A 274 5.17 25.49 20.44
N ALA A 275 5.65 24.29 20.75
CA ALA A 275 6.39 24.02 21.99
C ALA A 275 7.73 24.78 22.01
N GLU A 276 8.49 24.74 20.92
CA GLU A 276 9.77 25.46 20.78
C GLU A 276 9.58 26.98 20.81
N GLY A 277 8.50 27.49 20.22
CA GLY A 277 8.15 28.92 20.27
C GLY A 277 7.80 29.39 21.69
N LYS A 278 7.15 28.54 22.50
CA LYS A 278 6.83 28.83 23.91
C LYS A 278 8.05 28.77 24.83
N LEU A 279 9.08 28.00 24.49
CA LEU A 279 10.36 27.93 25.22
C LEU A 279 11.26 29.16 24.96
N ARG A 280 10.97 29.94 23.92
CA ARG A 280 11.74 31.12 23.51
C ARG A 280 11.06 32.46 23.82
N ALA A 281 9.85 32.43 24.37
CA ALA A 281 9.07 33.60 24.78
C ALA A 281 9.08 33.72 26.31
#